data_AF-A0A5C6TS81-F1
#
_entry.id   AF-A0A5C6TS81-F1
#
_cell.length_a   1.000
_cell.length_b   1.000
_cell.length_c   1.000
_cell.angle_alpha   90.00
_cell.angle_beta   90.00
_cell.angle_gamma   90.00
#
_symmetry.space_group_name_H-M   'P 1'
#
loop_
_entity.id
_entity.type
_entity.pdbx_description
1 polymer ?
#
loop_
_entity_poly.entity_id
_entity_poly.type
_entity_poly.pdbx_seq_one_letter_code
_entity_poly.pdbx_strand_id
1 'polypeptide(L)'
;MKRALRSALALSLGLIAGCDGHAVDFVHPRPSIVAPELARFGYDDNQVGCVAARLGASLSVHRLRDLATAAGAVRQGYYDPARLTPRDFRWVAATMPAAAIRAAVDDANQACGVSAAVAPPPIVALAPPSPAEPEPAWLNLGRADSGQSIAVDAASIERSGTTGTAWFRMTDPGADPSPDIFHLVIDCQAHTINATERRRLDAQGRVVETRTYPDNPLPVENGTVMQIAWLSMCT
;
A
#
# COMPACT_ATOMS: atom_id res chain seq x y z
N MET A 1 -41.48 47.14 1.47
CA MET A 1 -41.48 45.65 1.54
C MET A 1 -41.26 45.01 0.15
N LYS A 2 -40.11 45.22 -0.53
CA LYS A 2 -39.89 44.67 -1.90
C LYS A 2 -38.45 44.21 -2.24
N ARG A 3 -37.52 44.16 -1.28
CA ARG A 3 -36.10 43.81 -1.57
C ARG A 3 -35.62 42.45 -1.05
N ALA A 4 -36.41 41.72 -0.26
CA ALA A 4 -35.95 40.47 0.36
C ALA A 4 -36.18 39.20 -0.51
N LEU A 5 -36.93 39.27 -1.61
CA LEU A 5 -37.39 38.08 -2.34
C LEU A 5 -36.53 37.68 -3.55
N ARG A 6 -35.48 38.43 -3.88
CA ARG A 6 -34.66 38.16 -5.09
C ARG A 6 -33.36 37.39 -4.81
N SER A 7 -32.96 37.24 -3.56
CA SER A 7 -31.70 36.55 -3.20
C SER A 7 -31.86 35.06 -2.89
N ALA A 8 -33.08 34.54 -2.81
CA ALA A 8 -33.32 33.12 -2.51
C ALA A 8 -33.37 32.21 -3.76
N LEU A 9 -33.44 32.77 -4.96
CA LEU A 9 -33.57 31.98 -6.20
C LEU A 9 -32.23 31.61 -6.87
N ALA A 10 -31.11 32.23 -6.43
CA ALA A 10 -29.80 32.00 -7.04
C ALA A 10 -29.00 30.84 -6.39
N LEU A 11 -29.43 30.33 -5.23
CA LEU A 11 -28.71 29.24 -4.53
C LEU A 11 -29.18 27.83 -4.92
N SER A 12 -30.29 27.70 -5.66
CA SER A 12 -30.91 26.39 -5.95
C SER A 12 -30.38 25.70 -7.22
N LEU A 13 -29.61 26.40 -8.07
CA LEU A 13 -29.11 25.87 -9.35
C LEU A 13 -27.69 25.25 -9.28
N GLY A 14 -27.00 25.33 -8.14
CA GLY A 14 -25.64 24.78 -7.99
C GLY A 14 -25.54 23.30 -7.63
N LEU A 15 -26.65 22.65 -7.27
CA LEU A 15 -26.64 21.30 -6.70
C LEU A 15 -26.97 20.16 -7.68
N ILE A 16 -27.20 20.45 -8.96
CA ILE A 16 -27.53 19.41 -9.97
C ILE A 16 -26.30 19.04 -10.83
N ALA A 17 -25.16 19.73 -10.71
CA ALA A 17 -23.95 19.45 -11.49
C ALA A 17 -23.13 18.24 -10.97
N GLY A 18 -23.66 17.45 -10.04
CA GLY A 18 -22.94 16.35 -9.38
C GLY A 18 -23.15 14.95 -9.95
N CYS A 19 -24.00 14.76 -10.97
CA CYS A 19 -24.39 13.41 -11.45
C CYS A 19 -24.20 13.18 -12.97
N ASP A 20 -23.41 14.02 -13.66
CA ASP A 20 -23.25 13.96 -15.12
C ASP A 20 -22.34 12.84 -15.64
N GLY A 21 -21.78 12.01 -14.75
CA GLY A 21 -21.08 10.81 -15.19
C GLY A 21 -22.01 9.82 -15.89
N HIS A 22 -23.31 9.81 -15.57
CA HIS A 22 -24.15 8.68 -15.95
C HIS A 22 -24.63 8.66 -17.40
N ALA A 23 -24.87 9.82 -18.01
CA ALA A 23 -25.44 9.93 -19.34
C ALA A 23 -24.41 9.68 -20.46
N VAL A 24 -23.14 10.02 -20.25
CA VAL A 24 -22.07 9.86 -21.26
C VAL A 24 -21.83 8.39 -21.64
N ASP A 25 -22.09 7.45 -20.73
CA ASP A 25 -21.93 6.02 -20.95
C ASP A 25 -22.92 5.42 -21.95
N PHE A 26 -24.04 6.10 -22.21
CA PHE A 26 -25.02 5.65 -23.21
C PHE A 26 -24.69 6.15 -24.62
N VAL A 27 -23.78 7.13 -24.74
CA VAL A 27 -23.36 7.74 -26.01
C VAL A 27 -22.01 7.18 -26.46
N HIS A 28 -21.15 6.75 -25.52
CA HIS A 28 -19.86 6.13 -25.82
C HIS A 28 -19.93 4.61 -25.99
N PRO A 29 -18.99 4.00 -26.73
CA PRO A 29 -18.87 2.56 -26.82
C PRO A 29 -18.69 1.92 -25.43
N ARG A 30 -19.51 0.93 -25.07
CA ARG A 30 -19.43 0.23 -23.78
C ARG A 30 -18.01 -0.19 -23.33
N PRO A 31 -17.11 -0.62 -24.22
CA PRO A 31 -15.73 -0.94 -23.84
C PRO A 31 -14.99 0.21 -23.17
N SER A 32 -15.30 1.47 -23.50
CA SER A 32 -14.61 2.63 -22.92
C SER A 32 -14.91 2.85 -21.44
N ILE A 33 -15.95 2.22 -20.89
CA ILE A 33 -16.32 2.35 -19.47
C ILE A 33 -15.25 1.73 -18.56
N VAL A 34 -14.67 0.58 -18.98
CA VAL A 34 -13.74 -0.20 -18.16
C VAL A 34 -12.29 -0.15 -18.65
N ALA A 35 -12.07 0.26 -19.91
CA ALA A 35 -10.73 0.34 -20.50
C ALA A 35 -9.69 1.15 -19.69
N PRO A 36 -10.03 2.31 -19.10
CA PRO A 36 -9.07 3.06 -18.27
C PRO A 36 -8.61 2.27 -17.05
N GLU A 37 -9.50 1.52 -16.41
CA GLU A 37 -9.17 0.69 -15.27
C GLU A 37 -8.31 -0.51 -15.70
N LEU A 38 -8.61 -1.16 -16.82
CA LEU A 38 -7.76 -2.24 -17.33
C LEU A 38 -6.31 -1.76 -17.56
N ALA A 39 -6.12 -0.60 -18.19
CA ALA A 39 -4.78 -0.03 -18.37
C ALA A 39 -4.08 0.24 -17.02
N ARG A 40 -4.84 0.74 -16.03
CA ARG A 40 -4.33 0.99 -14.67
C ARG A 40 -3.90 -0.29 -13.96
N PHE A 41 -4.59 -1.40 -14.20
CA PHE A 41 -4.26 -2.73 -13.70
C PHE A 41 -3.22 -3.47 -14.57
N GLY A 42 -2.45 -2.75 -15.38
CA GLY A 42 -1.25 -3.30 -16.03
C GLY A 42 -1.54 -4.19 -17.24
N TYR A 43 -2.73 -4.11 -17.82
CA TYR A 43 -3.03 -4.72 -19.12
C TYR A 43 -2.29 -3.92 -20.22
N ASP A 44 -1.69 -4.62 -21.19
CA ASP A 44 -1.13 -3.95 -22.37
C ASP A 44 -2.23 -3.46 -23.33
N ASP A 45 -1.88 -2.59 -24.29
CA ASP A 45 -2.86 -1.96 -25.19
C ASP A 45 -3.72 -2.96 -25.97
N ASN A 46 -3.15 -4.10 -26.39
CA ASN A 46 -3.91 -5.15 -27.10
C ASN A 46 -4.85 -5.89 -26.15
N GLN A 47 -4.39 -6.16 -24.93
CA GLN A 47 -5.20 -6.78 -23.89
C GLN A 47 -6.34 -5.88 -23.43
N VAL A 48 -6.09 -4.57 -23.24
CA VAL A 48 -7.12 -3.57 -22.89
C VAL A 48 -8.23 -3.59 -23.94
N GLY A 49 -7.88 -3.50 -25.23
CA GLY A 49 -8.86 -3.52 -26.31
C GLY A 49 -9.69 -4.81 -26.35
N CYS A 50 -9.03 -5.96 -26.28
CA CYS A 50 -9.69 -7.26 -26.31
C CYS A 50 -10.62 -7.49 -25.11
N VAL A 51 -10.13 -7.25 -23.90
CA VAL A 51 -10.89 -7.51 -22.65
C VAL A 51 -12.04 -6.53 -22.53
N ALA A 52 -11.82 -5.24 -22.80
CA ALA A 52 -12.88 -4.24 -22.76
C ALA A 52 -14.00 -4.55 -23.77
N ALA A 53 -13.66 -5.01 -24.98
CA ALA A 53 -14.63 -5.41 -25.99
C ALA A 53 -15.49 -6.60 -25.52
N ARG A 54 -14.85 -7.64 -24.98
CA ARG A 54 -15.56 -8.83 -24.47
C ARG A 54 -16.43 -8.54 -23.24
N LEU A 55 -15.95 -7.72 -22.32
CA LEU A 55 -16.75 -7.26 -21.18
C LEU A 55 -17.94 -6.41 -21.65
N GLY A 56 -17.71 -5.52 -22.63
CA GLY A 56 -18.77 -4.71 -23.26
C GLY A 56 -19.87 -5.52 -23.93
N ALA A 57 -19.52 -6.70 -24.47
CA ALA A 57 -20.46 -7.63 -25.08
C ALA A 57 -21.20 -8.50 -24.04
N SER A 58 -20.54 -8.84 -22.92
CA SER A 58 -21.04 -9.81 -21.95
C SER A 58 -21.79 -9.20 -20.77
N LEU A 59 -21.53 -7.91 -20.47
CA LEU A 59 -22.10 -7.21 -19.33
C LEU A 59 -22.98 -6.03 -19.77
N SER A 60 -24.05 -5.78 -18.99
CA SER A 60 -24.84 -4.55 -19.10
C SER A 60 -24.01 -3.32 -18.69
N VAL A 61 -24.35 -2.15 -19.23
CA VAL A 61 -23.72 -0.85 -18.89
C VAL A 61 -23.62 -0.62 -17.38
N HIS A 62 -24.68 -0.93 -16.62
CA HIS A 62 -24.67 -0.75 -15.17
C HIS A 62 -23.60 -1.61 -14.48
N ARG A 63 -23.51 -2.90 -14.83
CA ARG A 63 -22.49 -3.81 -14.30
C ARG A 63 -21.07 -3.40 -14.70
N LEU A 64 -20.88 -2.85 -15.90
CA LEU A 64 -19.59 -2.30 -16.32
C LEU A 64 -19.18 -1.11 -15.46
N ARG A 65 -20.14 -0.24 -15.12
CA ARG A 65 -19.91 0.89 -14.21
C ARG A 65 -19.61 0.44 -12.79
N ASP A 66 -20.36 -0.53 -12.27
CA ASP A 66 -20.13 -1.05 -10.93
C ASP A 66 -18.71 -1.64 -10.84
N LEU A 67 -18.30 -2.38 -11.87
CA LEU A 67 -16.94 -2.92 -11.98
C LEU A 67 -15.90 -1.81 -12.08
N ALA A 68 -16.10 -0.80 -12.93
CA ALA A 68 -15.17 0.33 -13.09
C ALA A 68 -15.05 1.14 -11.79
N THR A 69 -16.15 1.33 -11.07
CA THR A 69 -16.18 2.06 -9.79
C THR A 69 -15.48 1.26 -8.70
N ALA A 70 -15.72 -0.05 -8.61
CA ALA A 70 -15.05 -0.93 -7.68
C ALA A 70 -13.53 -1.00 -7.96
N ALA A 71 -13.14 -1.11 -9.22
CA ALA A 71 -11.74 -1.11 -9.65
C ALA A 71 -11.07 0.26 -9.38
N GLY A 72 -11.75 1.36 -9.69
CA GLY A 72 -11.27 2.72 -9.46
C GLY A 72 -11.07 3.05 -7.98
N ALA A 73 -11.91 2.48 -7.11
CA ALA A 73 -11.82 2.61 -5.66
C ALA A 73 -10.59 1.89 -5.06
N VAL A 74 -10.01 0.92 -5.78
CA VAL A 74 -8.76 0.29 -5.36
C VAL A 74 -7.68 1.36 -5.34
N ARG A 75 -7.25 1.76 -4.15
CA ARG A 75 -6.04 2.55 -3.98
C ARG A 75 -4.86 1.59 -3.94
N GLN A 76 -3.80 1.92 -4.65
CA GLN A 76 -2.52 1.28 -4.39
C GLN A 76 -2.21 1.51 -2.91
N GLY A 77 -2.20 0.42 -2.14
CA GLY A 77 -1.68 0.48 -0.78
C GLY A 77 -0.19 0.79 -0.87
N TYR A 78 0.32 1.56 0.08
CA TYR A 78 1.73 1.95 0.19
C TYR A 78 2.73 0.76 0.31
N TYR A 79 2.31 -0.50 0.15
CA TYR A 79 3.03 -1.71 0.56
C TYR A 79 3.39 -2.71 -0.55
N ASP A 80 3.22 -2.35 -1.82
CA ASP A 80 3.85 -3.10 -2.92
C ASP A 80 4.20 -2.13 -4.07
N PRO A 81 5.47 -1.97 -4.47
CA PRO A 81 5.82 -1.22 -5.67
C PRO A 81 5.39 -1.93 -6.96
N ALA A 82 4.85 -3.15 -6.89
CA ALA A 82 4.19 -3.78 -8.02
C ALA A 82 2.96 -2.93 -8.42
N ARG A 83 2.96 -2.49 -9.69
CA ARG A 83 1.78 -1.85 -10.31
C ARG A 83 0.57 -2.75 -10.09
N LEU A 84 -0.63 -2.17 -10.00
CA LEU A 84 -1.86 -2.96 -10.02
C LEU A 84 -1.80 -3.90 -11.22
N THR A 85 -2.09 -5.18 -11.01
CA THR A 85 -1.89 -6.24 -12.01
C THR A 85 -3.22 -6.80 -12.50
N PRO A 86 -3.24 -7.55 -13.62
CA PRO A 86 -4.46 -8.24 -14.06
C PRO A 86 -4.98 -9.25 -13.01
N ARG A 87 -4.13 -9.72 -12.10
CA ARG A 87 -4.55 -10.56 -10.97
C ARG A 87 -5.41 -9.78 -9.98
N ASP A 88 -5.04 -8.54 -9.67
CA ASP A 88 -5.77 -7.70 -8.73
C ASP A 88 -7.13 -7.29 -9.30
N PHE A 89 -7.21 -7.04 -10.62
CA PHE A 89 -8.48 -6.75 -11.29
C PHE A 89 -9.47 -7.92 -11.17
N ARG A 90 -9.00 -9.16 -11.34
CA ARG A 90 -9.82 -10.37 -11.11
C ARG A 90 -10.21 -10.52 -9.65
N TRP A 91 -9.33 -10.18 -8.71
CA TRP A 91 -9.65 -10.22 -7.29
C TRP A 91 -10.77 -9.23 -6.95
N VAL A 92 -10.73 -7.99 -7.47
CA VAL A 92 -11.82 -7.01 -7.33
C VAL A 92 -13.14 -7.60 -7.82
N ALA A 93 -13.17 -8.13 -9.05
CA ALA A 93 -14.36 -8.75 -9.63
C ALA A 93 -14.89 -9.93 -8.78
N ALA A 94 -14.00 -10.69 -8.15
CA ALA A 94 -14.38 -11.82 -7.29
C ALA A 94 -14.98 -11.40 -5.93
N THR A 95 -14.69 -10.18 -5.45
CA THR A 95 -15.27 -9.63 -4.21
C THR A 95 -16.63 -8.95 -4.42
N MET A 96 -17.02 -8.73 -5.67
CA MET A 96 -18.33 -8.15 -5.99
C MET A 96 -19.46 -9.15 -5.76
N PRO A 97 -20.66 -8.70 -5.33
CA PRO A 97 -21.79 -9.59 -5.05
C PRO A 97 -22.36 -10.27 -6.31
N ALA A 98 -22.06 -9.76 -7.51
CA ALA A 98 -22.60 -10.27 -8.76
C ALA A 98 -21.67 -11.33 -9.39
N ALA A 99 -21.97 -12.61 -9.18
CA ALA A 99 -21.20 -13.75 -9.73
C ALA A 99 -21.01 -13.70 -11.26
N ALA A 100 -21.96 -13.11 -11.99
CA ALA A 100 -21.86 -12.91 -13.44
C ALA A 100 -20.71 -11.98 -13.85
N ILE A 101 -20.34 -11.00 -13.02
CA ILE A 101 -19.20 -10.09 -13.29
C ILE A 101 -17.90 -10.87 -13.21
N ARG A 102 -17.71 -11.68 -12.16
CA ARG A 102 -16.55 -12.55 -12.01
C ARG A 102 -16.39 -13.49 -13.21
N ALA A 103 -17.45 -14.21 -13.58
CA ALA A 103 -17.40 -15.15 -14.70
C ALA A 103 -17.04 -14.45 -16.03
N ALA A 104 -17.62 -13.27 -16.29
CA ALA A 104 -17.32 -12.50 -17.49
C ALA A 104 -15.86 -11.99 -17.52
N VAL A 105 -15.31 -11.60 -16.36
CA VAL A 105 -13.91 -11.16 -16.25
C VAL A 105 -12.93 -12.33 -16.44
N ASP A 106 -13.23 -13.50 -15.86
CA ASP A 106 -12.40 -14.70 -16.03
C ASP A 106 -12.40 -15.17 -17.50
N ASP A 107 -13.58 -15.25 -18.13
CA ASP A 107 -13.73 -15.61 -19.56
C ASP A 107 -13.00 -14.62 -20.48
N ALA A 108 -13.21 -13.31 -20.28
CA ALA A 108 -12.57 -12.28 -21.09
C ALA A 108 -11.04 -12.34 -20.98
N ASN A 109 -10.50 -12.50 -19.77
CA ASN A 109 -9.06 -12.63 -19.56
C ASN A 109 -8.48 -13.88 -20.22
N GLN A 110 -9.12 -15.04 -20.05
CA GLN A 110 -8.68 -16.29 -20.66
C GLN A 110 -8.67 -16.17 -22.19
N ALA A 111 -9.76 -15.67 -22.76
CA ALA A 111 -9.91 -15.60 -24.19
C ALA A 111 -9.00 -14.52 -24.82
N CYS A 112 -8.56 -13.52 -24.05
CA CYS A 112 -7.64 -12.46 -24.50
C CYS A 112 -6.16 -12.77 -24.18
N GLY A 113 -5.85 -13.99 -23.73
CA GLY A 113 -4.47 -14.38 -23.44
C GLY A 113 -3.86 -13.63 -22.26
N VAL A 114 -4.70 -13.06 -21.38
CA VAL A 114 -4.26 -12.40 -20.15
C VAL A 114 -3.90 -13.49 -19.15
N SER A 115 -2.69 -14.02 -19.33
CA SER A 115 -2.01 -14.78 -18.31
C SER A 115 -1.76 -13.82 -17.16
N ALA A 116 -2.42 -14.04 -16.01
CA ALA A 116 -1.74 -13.67 -14.79
C ALA A 116 -0.48 -14.51 -14.79
N ALA A 117 0.64 -13.90 -15.13
CA ALA A 117 1.93 -14.48 -14.85
C ALA A 117 1.92 -14.79 -13.36
N VAL A 118 1.57 -16.03 -13.04
CA VAL A 118 2.23 -16.76 -12.00
C VAL A 118 3.64 -16.82 -12.54
N ALA A 119 4.45 -15.79 -12.23
CA ALA A 119 5.79 -16.13 -11.81
C ALA A 119 5.54 -17.24 -10.79
N PRO A 120 5.96 -18.49 -11.07
CA PRO A 120 5.92 -19.50 -10.04
C PRO A 120 6.53 -18.81 -8.82
N PRO A 121 5.96 -18.91 -7.61
CA PRO A 121 6.85 -18.77 -6.48
C PRO A 121 8.02 -19.70 -6.82
N PRO A 122 9.29 -19.25 -6.71
CA PRO A 122 10.39 -20.20 -6.80
C PRO A 122 9.93 -21.41 -5.98
N ILE A 123 9.99 -22.62 -6.54
CA ILE A 123 9.69 -23.82 -5.78
C ILE A 123 10.72 -23.77 -4.65
N VAL A 124 10.30 -23.20 -3.52
CA VAL A 124 11.03 -23.29 -2.28
C VAL A 124 10.78 -24.75 -1.96
N ALA A 125 11.72 -25.60 -2.36
CA ALA A 125 11.89 -26.90 -1.73
C ALA A 125 11.65 -26.64 -0.25
N LEU A 126 10.66 -27.33 0.36
CA LEU A 126 10.27 -27.13 1.76
C LEU A 126 11.54 -26.83 2.53
N ALA A 127 11.74 -25.55 2.87
CA ALA A 127 12.94 -25.18 3.56
C ALA A 127 12.92 -26.05 4.81
N PRO A 128 14.05 -26.68 5.19
CA PRO A 128 14.13 -27.27 6.53
C PRO A 128 13.56 -26.22 7.50
N PRO A 129 12.76 -26.62 8.51
CA PRO A 129 12.09 -25.68 9.39
C PRO A 129 13.10 -24.59 9.74
N SER A 130 12.79 -23.35 9.33
CA SER A 130 13.69 -22.24 9.62
C SER A 130 13.99 -22.33 11.11
N PRO A 131 15.27 -22.31 11.51
CA PRO A 131 15.60 -22.18 12.93
C PRO A 131 14.73 -21.06 13.46
N ALA A 132 13.97 -21.33 14.52
CA ALA A 132 13.18 -20.30 15.18
C ALA A 132 14.07 -19.06 15.31
N GLU A 133 13.66 -17.93 14.71
CA GLU A 133 14.44 -16.71 14.80
C GLU A 133 14.76 -16.50 16.29
N PRO A 134 16.04 -16.34 16.65
CA PRO A 134 16.42 -16.16 18.04
C PRO A 134 15.61 -15.00 18.61
N GLU A 135 15.08 -15.15 19.82
CA GLU A 135 14.33 -14.08 20.46
C GLU A 135 15.19 -12.80 20.47
N PRO A 136 14.63 -11.65 20.02
CA PRO A 136 15.41 -10.44 19.86
C PRO A 136 15.99 -10.01 21.21
N ALA A 137 17.33 -9.93 21.26
CA ALA A 137 18.06 -9.52 22.44
C ALA A 137 18.11 -7.99 22.46
N TRP A 138 17.02 -7.37 22.92
CA TRP A 138 16.89 -5.92 23.00
C TRP A 138 17.91 -5.31 23.98
N LEU A 139 18.92 -4.64 23.43
CA LEU A 139 19.89 -3.85 24.18
C LEU A 139 19.38 -2.41 24.30
N ASN A 140 19.21 -1.93 25.53
CA ASN A 140 18.83 -0.54 25.77
C ASN A 140 20.03 0.38 25.49
N LEU A 141 19.85 1.36 24.60
CA LEU A 141 20.88 2.31 24.20
C LEU A 141 20.89 3.59 25.04
N GLY A 142 19.83 3.82 25.81
CA GLY A 142 19.68 4.99 26.67
C GLY A 142 18.37 5.73 26.47
N ARG A 143 18.32 6.94 27.02
CA ARG A 143 17.14 7.79 27.09
C ARG A 143 17.50 9.20 26.64
N ALA A 144 16.65 9.79 25.82
CA ALA A 144 16.73 11.18 25.42
C ALA A 144 16.24 12.11 26.53
N ASP A 145 16.50 13.42 26.40
CA ASP A 145 16.08 14.43 27.39
C ASP A 145 14.54 14.52 27.52
N SER A 146 13.82 14.18 26.45
CA SER A 146 12.36 14.05 26.45
C SER A 146 11.85 12.92 27.37
N GLY A 147 12.76 12.09 27.86
CA GLY A 147 12.43 10.89 28.60
C GLY A 147 12.12 9.69 27.71
N GLN A 148 12.08 9.82 26.38
CA GLN A 148 11.89 8.66 25.50
C GLN A 148 13.17 7.82 25.46
N SER A 149 13.05 6.49 25.53
CA SER A 149 14.21 5.59 25.40
C SER A 149 14.15 4.75 24.15
N ILE A 150 15.31 4.28 23.71
CA ILE A 150 15.46 3.46 22.51
C ILE A 150 16.34 2.25 22.80
N ALA A 151 15.95 1.11 22.26
CA ALA A 151 16.68 -0.14 22.31
C ALA A 151 16.93 -0.65 20.88
N VAL A 152 18.01 -1.40 20.70
CA VAL A 152 18.35 -2.07 19.45
C VAL A 152 18.32 -3.57 19.65
N ASP A 153 17.86 -4.32 18.65
CA ASP A 153 18.06 -5.76 18.63
C ASP A 153 19.49 -6.06 18.18
N ALA A 154 20.34 -6.48 19.12
CA ALA A 154 21.76 -6.68 18.87
C ALA A 154 22.03 -7.74 17.79
N ALA A 155 21.13 -8.71 17.63
CA ALA A 155 21.27 -9.76 16.61
C ALA A 155 21.02 -9.25 15.19
N SER A 156 20.34 -8.10 15.06
CA SER A 156 19.99 -7.50 13.76
C SER A 156 21.00 -6.47 13.24
N ILE A 157 22.07 -6.21 13.99
CA ILE A 157 23.04 -5.19 13.65
C ILE A 157 23.88 -5.65 12.46
N GLU A 158 23.78 -4.94 11.35
CA GLU A 158 24.64 -5.10 10.19
C GLU A 158 25.37 -3.77 9.89
N ARG A 159 26.62 -3.86 9.43
CA ARG A 159 27.42 -2.70 9.03
C ARG A 159 28.04 -2.93 7.66
N SER A 160 27.91 -1.93 6.79
CA SER A 160 28.49 -1.91 5.46
C SER A 160 29.04 -0.52 5.16
N GLY A 161 30.37 -0.39 5.16
CA GLY A 161 31.04 0.90 4.96
C GLY A 161 30.64 1.93 6.02
N THR A 162 30.08 3.06 5.58
CA THR A 162 29.59 4.14 6.45
C THR A 162 28.14 3.95 6.89
N THR A 163 27.49 2.86 6.49
CA THR A 163 26.08 2.60 6.78
C THR A 163 25.93 1.48 7.81
N GLY A 164 25.09 1.69 8.82
CA GLY A 164 24.65 0.66 9.76
C GLY A 164 23.15 0.43 9.65
N THR A 165 22.70 -0.82 9.77
CA THR A 165 21.28 -1.18 9.80
C THR A 165 20.97 -2.04 11.00
N ALA A 166 19.80 -1.82 11.63
CA ALA A 166 19.31 -2.67 12.71
C ALA A 166 17.82 -2.43 12.96
N TRP A 167 17.20 -3.32 13.74
CA TRP A 167 15.89 -3.12 14.34
C TRP A 167 15.98 -2.35 15.65
N PHE A 168 15.14 -1.33 15.78
CA PHE A 168 15.05 -0.49 16.97
C PHE A 168 13.64 -0.51 17.54
N ARG A 169 13.54 -0.40 18.85
CA ARG A 169 12.28 -0.27 19.59
C ARG A 169 12.34 0.98 20.46
N MET A 170 11.26 1.75 20.43
CA MET A 170 11.13 2.95 21.27
C MET A 170 10.25 2.66 22.49
N THR A 171 10.43 3.47 23.53
CA THR A 171 9.62 3.41 24.75
C THR A 171 9.35 4.82 25.22
N ASP A 172 8.08 5.18 25.29
CA ASP A 172 7.66 6.50 25.75
C ASP A 172 7.86 6.65 27.27
N PRO A 173 8.01 7.88 27.78
CA PRO A 173 8.22 8.12 29.20
C PRO A 173 7.09 7.52 30.06
N GLY A 174 7.44 6.61 30.97
CA GLY A 174 6.49 5.97 31.88
C GLY A 174 5.59 4.91 31.24
N ALA A 175 5.83 4.53 29.98
CA ALA A 175 5.09 3.49 29.28
C ALA A 175 5.90 2.19 29.19
N ASP A 176 5.21 1.10 28.89
CA ASP A 176 5.85 -0.15 28.46
C ASP A 176 6.51 0.01 27.08
N PRO A 177 7.49 -0.84 26.72
CA PRO A 177 8.11 -0.78 25.41
C PRO A 177 7.09 -0.90 24.28
N SER A 178 7.26 -0.08 23.25
CA SER A 178 6.34 -0.09 22.11
C SER A 178 6.30 -1.47 21.45
N PRO A 179 5.12 -1.99 21.09
CA PRO A 179 5.02 -3.17 20.24
C PRO A 179 5.52 -2.90 18.82
N ASP A 180 5.68 -1.63 18.43
CA ASP A 180 6.22 -1.24 17.15
C ASP A 180 7.75 -1.15 17.18
N ILE A 181 8.37 -1.91 16.29
CA ILE A 181 9.82 -1.91 16.04
C ILE A 181 10.09 -1.38 14.63
N PHE A 182 11.24 -0.73 14.44
CA PHE A 182 11.56 0.00 13.22
C PHE A 182 12.92 -0.45 12.69
N HIS A 183 12.98 -0.82 11.42
CA HIS A 183 14.24 -1.07 10.73
C HIS A 183 14.81 0.27 10.26
N LEU A 184 15.94 0.65 10.83
CA LEU A 184 16.60 1.91 10.54
C LEU A 184 17.88 1.67 9.75
N VAL A 185 18.06 2.47 8.70
CA VAL A 185 19.32 2.62 7.97
C VAL A 185 19.96 3.92 8.42
N ILE A 186 21.17 3.84 8.96
CA ILE A 186 21.89 4.96 9.54
C ILE A 186 23.14 5.23 8.70
N ASP A 187 23.24 6.41 8.11
CA ASP A 187 24.44 6.86 7.42
C ASP A 187 25.31 7.69 8.37
N CYS A 188 26.45 7.13 8.76
CA CYS A 188 27.40 7.75 9.68
C CYS A 188 28.11 8.95 9.08
N GLN A 189 28.28 9.01 7.75
CA GLN A 189 28.94 10.13 7.10
C GLN A 189 27.97 11.27 6.80
N ALA A 190 26.76 10.94 6.31
CA ALA A 190 25.73 11.94 6.01
C ALA A 190 25.00 12.45 7.27
N HIS A 191 25.17 11.78 8.42
CA HIS A 191 24.47 12.09 9.67
C HIS A 191 22.94 12.05 9.49
N THR A 192 22.46 11.01 8.81
CA THR A 192 21.04 10.77 8.50
C THR A 192 20.57 9.41 8.99
N ILE A 193 19.27 9.32 9.26
CA ILE A 193 18.56 8.07 9.56
C ILE A 193 17.37 7.95 8.62
N ASN A 194 17.18 6.76 8.10
CA ASN A 194 16.07 6.41 7.22
C ASN A 194 15.34 5.19 7.78
N ALA A 195 14.08 5.38 8.17
CA ALA A 195 13.22 4.27 8.56
C ALA A 195 12.70 3.58 7.29
N THR A 196 13.02 2.31 7.12
CA THR A 196 12.65 1.55 5.91
C THR A 196 11.50 0.58 6.17
N GLU A 197 11.34 0.12 7.41
CA GLU A 197 10.27 -0.80 7.78
C GLU A 197 9.83 -0.56 9.24
N ARG A 198 8.55 -0.81 9.54
CA ARG A 198 7.99 -0.96 10.87
C ARG A 198 7.33 -2.34 10.96
N ARG A 199 7.60 -3.08 12.02
CA ARG A 199 6.86 -4.29 12.40
C ARG A 199 6.14 -4.06 13.72
N ARG A 200 4.93 -4.58 13.83
CA ARG A 200 4.20 -4.66 15.10
C ARG A 200 4.29 -6.06 15.64
N LEU A 201 4.72 -6.19 16.89
CA LEU A 201 4.79 -7.44 17.62
C LEU A 201 3.54 -7.65 18.47
N ASP A 202 3.09 -8.89 18.60
CA ASP A 202 2.13 -9.28 19.62
C ASP A 202 2.81 -9.59 20.96
N ALA A 203 2.01 -10.00 21.96
CA ALA A 203 2.50 -10.32 23.30
C ALA A 203 3.47 -11.52 23.35
N GLN A 204 3.55 -12.33 22.29
CA GLN A 204 4.49 -13.44 22.15
C GLN A 204 5.71 -13.05 21.30
N GLY A 205 5.86 -11.76 20.97
CA GLY A 205 6.96 -11.28 20.12
C GLY A 205 6.80 -11.65 18.65
N ARG A 206 5.63 -12.16 18.22
CA ARG A 206 5.40 -12.53 16.82
C ARG A 206 4.97 -11.31 16.02
N VAL A 207 5.46 -11.19 14.79
CA VAL A 207 5.08 -10.10 13.88
C VAL A 207 3.63 -10.31 13.45
N VAL A 208 2.77 -9.32 13.74
CA VAL A 208 1.35 -9.32 13.36
C VAL A 208 1.01 -8.26 12.31
N GLU A 209 1.89 -7.27 12.13
CA GLU A 209 1.73 -6.23 11.11
C GLU A 209 3.11 -5.81 10.61
N THR A 210 3.25 -5.60 9.31
CA THR A 210 4.47 -5.05 8.69
C THR A 210 4.11 -3.87 7.81
N ARG A 211 4.94 -2.82 7.87
CA ARG A 211 4.79 -1.57 7.13
C ARG A 211 6.14 -1.13 6.58
N THR A 212 6.32 -1.16 5.28
CA THR A 212 7.50 -0.59 4.60
C THR A 212 7.31 0.91 4.36
N TYR A 213 8.37 1.69 4.50
CA TYR A 213 8.38 3.12 4.22
C TYR A 213 9.16 3.40 2.93
N PRO A 214 8.77 4.43 2.15
CA PRO A 214 9.60 4.90 1.05
C PRO A 214 10.92 5.45 1.60
N ASP A 215 11.94 5.43 0.76
CA ASP A 215 13.23 6.06 1.09
C ASP A 215 13.04 7.55 1.40
N ASN A 216 13.29 7.92 2.66
CA ASN A 216 13.11 9.27 3.16
C ASN A 216 14.12 9.55 4.28
N PRO A 217 15.42 9.69 3.95
CA PRO A 217 16.45 9.96 4.93
C PRO A 217 16.21 11.31 5.60
N LEU A 218 16.15 11.29 6.93
CA LEU A 218 15.99 12.46 7.77
C LEU A 218 17.32 12.81 8.46
N PRO A 219 17.64 14.09 8.62
CA PRO A 219 18.80 14.49 9.40
C PRO A 219 18.61 14.08 10.86
N VAL A 220 19.70 13.63 11.50
CA VAL A 220 19.67 13.28 12.92
C VAL A 220 19.68 14.56 13.76
N GLU A 221 18.61 14.75 14.54
CA GLU A 221 18.43 15.89 15.43
C GLU A 221 19.03 15.64 16.81
N ASN A 222 19.73 16.63 17.36
CA ASN A 222 20.34 16.56 18.69
C ASN A 222 19.29 16.43 19.80
N GLY A 223 19.61 15.72 20.88
CA GLY A 223 18.75 15.53 22.04
C GLY A 223 17.60 14.54 21.81
N THR A 224 17.56 13.86 20.66
CA THR A 224 16.53 12.88 20.32
C THR A 224 17.02 11.44 20.49
N VAL A 225 16.09 10.49 20.57
CA VAL A 225 16.44 9.06 20.51
C VAL A 225 17.10 8.66 19.19
N MET A 226 16.85 9.41 18.11
CA MET A 226 17.51 9.21 16.82
C MET A 226 19.00 9.54 16.92
N GLN A 227 19.39 10.56 17.69
CA GLN A 227 20.81 10.83 17.97
C GLN A 227 21.47 9.69 18.75
N ILE A 228 20.78 9.13 19.73
CA ILE A 228 21.31 8.01 20.52
C ILE A 228 21.54 6.79 19.62
N ALA A 229 20.59 6.48 18.73
CA ALA A 229 20.74 5.42 17.75
C ALA A 229 21.93 5.68 16.80
N TRP A 230 22.06 6.90 16.29
CA TRP A 230 23.18 7.28 15.43
C TRP A 230 24.53 7.11 16.14
N LEU A 231 24.68 7.67 17.35
CA LEU A 231 25.90 7.53 18.14
C LEU A 231 26.24 6.05 18.37
N SER A 232 25.27 5.26 18.83
CA SER A 232 25.47 3.83 19.11
C SER A 232 25.90 3.03 17.87
N MET A 233 25.47 3.45 16.68
CA MET A 233 25.80 2.77 15.42
C MET A 233 27.06 3.31 14.73
N CYS A 234 27.49 4.52 15.06
CA CYS A 234 28.55 5.23 14.34
C CYS A 234 29.80 5.56 15.18
N THR A 235 29.77 5.34 16.49
CA THR A 235 30.93 5.46 17.41
C THR A 235 31.32 4.10 17.97
#